data_AF-A0A954KG43-F1
#
_entry.id   AF-A0A954KG43-F1
#
_cell.length_a   1.000
_cell.length_b   1.000
_cell.length_c   1.000
_cell.angle_alpha   90.00
_cell.angle_beta   90.00
_cell.angle_gamma   90.00
#
_symmetry.space_group_name_H-M   'P 1'
#
loop_
_entity.id
_entity.type
_entity.pdbx_description
1 polymer ?
#
loop_
_entity_poly.entity_id
_entity_poly.type
_entity_poly.pdbx_seq_one_letter_code
_entity_poly.pdbx_strand_id
1 'polypeptide(L)'
;MQRIIVTGGCGFIGSNFVRHLLATDPGLSIVNIDKLTYAGNPENLADVESDSRYTFKQGDICDAAFVDGVLSEGPVDAVVNFAAESHVDRSILDSGPFIQTNIVGTQVLLDAARKHEVPRYVQVSTDEVYGSLGDEGFFTEETPLAPNSPYSASKTAADLLVRSYCHTFNFPGIITRCSNNYGPYQFPEKLLPLFISNLMADKPVPVYGK
;
A
#
# COMPACT_ATOMS: atom_id res chain seq x y z
N MET A 1 6.15 -23.78 3.60
CA MET A 1 5.89 -22.77 2.56
C MET A 1 5.44 -21.52 3.30
N GLN A 2 6.15 -20.40 3.13
CA GLN A 2 5.83 -19.16 3.85
C GLN A 2 4.58 -18.51 3.24
N ARG A 3 3.56 -18.19 4.04
CA ARG A 3 2.31 -17.59 3.56
C ARG A 3 2.33 -16.09 3.86
N ILE A 4 2.29 -15.29 2.80
CA ILE A 4 2.31 -13.82 2.87
C ILE A 4 0.95 -13.27 2.44
N ILE A 5 0.35 -12.42 3.27
CA ILE A 5 -0.82 -11.64 2.88
C ILE A 5 -0.33 -10.31 2.31
N VAL A 6 -0.73 -10.01 1.08
CA VAL A 6 -0.46 -8.72 0.43
C VAL A 6 -1.78 -8.01 0.26
N THR A 7 -1.96 -6.83 0.85
CA THR A 7 -3.15 -6.02 0.59
C THR A 7 -2.85 -5.01 -0.52
N GLY A 8 -3.83 -4.66 -1.35
CA GLY A 8 -3.64 -3.70 -2.44
C GLY A 8 -2.76 -4.25 -3.57
N GLY A 9 -2.69 -5.58 -3.72
CA GLY A 9 -1.80 -6.23 -4.67
C GLY A 9 -2.21 -6.05 -6.13
N CYS A 10 -3.43 -5.59 -6.43
CA CYS A 10 -3.82 -5.24 -7.81
C CYS A 10 -3.41 -3.80 -8.19
N GLY A 11 -2.85 -3.03 -7.26
CA GLY A 11 -2.31 -1.69 -7.53
C GLY A 11 -0.94 -1.72 -8.21
N PHE A 12 -0.39 -0.53 -8.51
CA PHE A 12 0.92 -0.37 -9.16
C PHE A 12 2.06 -1.05 -8.37
N ILE A 13 2.31 -0.63 -7.13
CA ILE A 13 3.43 -1.15 -6.34
C ILE A 13 3.15 -2.59 -5.90
N GLY A 14 1.92 -2.86 -5.43
CA GLY A 14 1.51 -4.17 -4.96
C GLY A 14 1.68 -5.27 -6.01
N SER A 15 1.30 -5.02 -7.26
CA SER A 15 1.43 -6.03 -8.33
C SER A 15 2.89 -6.32 -8.69
N ASN A 16 3.74 -5.30 -8.71
CA ASN A 16 5.18 -5.48 -8.89
C ASN A 16 5.79 -6.28 -7.72
N PHE A 17 5.35 -6.02 -6.48
CA PHE A 17 5.80 -6.75 -5.30
C PHE A 17 5.38 -8.24 -5.33
N VAL A 18 4.11 -8.52 -5.65
CA VAL A 18 3.60 -9.89 -5.82
C VAL A 18 4.42 -10.65 -6.86
N ARG A 19 4.58 -10.06 -8.05
CA ARG A 19 5.35 -10.68 -9.14
C ARG A 19 6.81 -10.91 -8.74
N HIS A 20 7.43 -9.95 -8.08
CA HIS A 20 8.81 -10.07 -7.63
C HIS A 20 8.98 -11.24 -6.66
N LEU A 21 8.12 -11.35 -5.64
CA LEU A 21 8.17 -12.42 -4.66
C LEU A 21 7.95 -13.81 -5.28
N LEU A 22 6.97 -13.96 -6.17
CA LEU A 22 6.73 -15.25 -6.86
C LEU A 22 7.92 -15.66 -7.74
N ALA A 23 8.63 -14.70 -8.32
CA ALA A 23 9.80 -14.95 -9.16
C ALA A 23 11.06 -15.28 -8.36
N THR A 24 11.26 -14.66 -7.19
CA THR A 24 12.51 -14.78 -6.42
C THR A 24 12.47 -15.80 -5.30
N ASP A 25 11.29 -16.19 -4.82
CA ASP A 25 11.15 -17.15 -3.73
C ASP A 25 10.15 -18.28 -4.09
N PRO A 26 10.66 -19.46 -4.50
CA PRO A 26 9.82 -20.63 -4.75
C PRO A 26 9.11 -21.19 -3.51
N GLY A 27 9.60 -20.85 -2.31
CA GLY A 27 9.14 -21.40 -1.03
C GLY A 27 8.00 -20.63 -0.38
N LEU A 28 7.51 -19.54 -1.00
CA LEU A 28 6.39 -18.76 -0.51
C LEU A 28 5.09 -18.97 -1.29
N SER A 29 3.98 -18.64 -0.65
CA SER A 29 2.68 -18.42 -1.26
C SER A 29 2.13 -17.05 -0.86
N ILE A 30 1.32 -16.46 -1.74
CA ILE A 30 0.77 -15.13 -1.61
C ILE A 30 -0.75 -15.21 -1.62
N VAL A 31 -1.38 -14.56 -0.64
CA VAL A 31 -2.80 -14.22 -0.71
C VAL A 31 -2.91 -12.72 -0.92
N ASN A 32 -3.37 -12.32 -2.10
CA ASN A 32 -3.61 -10.93 -2.45
C ASN A 32 -5.04 -10.54 -2.06
N ILE A 33 -5.19 -9.58 -1.16
CA ILE A 33 -6.45 -8.94 -0.80
C ILE A 33 -6.54 -7.60 -1.51
N ASP A 34 -7.55 -7.41 -2.36
CA ASP A 34 -7.80 -6.12 -2.99
C ASP A 34 -9.30 -5.84 -3.12
N LYS A 35 -9.70 -4.60 -2.92
CA LYS A 35 -11.09 -4.17 -3.06
C LYS A 35 -11.47 -3.92 -4.52
N LEU A 36 -10.47 -3.83 -5.42
CA LEU A 36 -10.61 -3.41 -6.81
C LEU A 36 -11.28 -2.03 -6.90
N THR A 37 -10.71 -1.05 -6.18
CA THR A 37 -11.11 0.36 -6.33
C THR A 37 -10.57 0.93 -7.64
N TYR A 38 -10.69 2.24 -7.85
CA TYR A 38 -10.29 2.88 -9.11
C TYR A 38 -8.84 2.57 -9.55
N ALA A 39 -7.93 2.35 -8.59
CA ALA A 39 -6.52 2.09 -8.82
C ALA A 39 -6.16 0.59 -8.83
N GLY A 40 -7.11 -0.28 -8.49
CA GLY A 40 -6.92 -1.72 -8.54
C GLY A 40 -7.22 -2.24 -9.94
N ASN A 41 -6.23 -2.85 -10.59
CA ASN A 41 -6.40 -3.47 -11.91
C ASN A 41 -5.95 -4.94 -11.86
N PRO A 42 -6.87 -5.93 -11.92
CA PRO A 42 -6.49 -7.34 -11.87
C PRO A 42 -5.61 -7.76 -13.06
N GLU A 43 -5.72 -7.08 -14.20
CA GLU A 43 -4.85 -7.32 -15.37
C GLU A 43 -3.37 -7.08 -15.06
N ASN A 44 -3.05 -6.30 -14.02
CA ASN A 44 -1.68 -6.13 -13.55
C ASN A 44 -1.04 -7.43 -13.05
N LEU A 45 -1.81 -8.51 -12.84
CA LEU A 45 -1.34 -9.81 -12.37
C LEU A 45 -1.82 -10.98 -13.23
N ALA A 46 -2.34 -10.72 -14.43
CA ALA A 46 -2.84 -11.76 -15.34
C ALA A 46 -1.76 -12.81 -15.69
N ASP A 47 -0.48 -12.41 -15.73
CA ASP A 47 0.66 -13.29 -15.99
C ASP A 47 0.96 -14.28 -14.86
N VAL A 48 0.49 -14.01 -13.64
CA VAL A 48 0.71 -14.86 -12.45
C VAL A 48 -0.58 -15.42 -11.85
N GLU A 49 -1.74 -15.11 -12.43
CA GLU A 49 -3.05 -15.53 -11.90
C GLU A 49 -3.19 -17.06 -11.79
N SER A 50 -2.58 -17.81 -12.71
CA SER A 50 -2.61 -19.27 -12.71
C SER A 50 -1.51 -19.93 -11.86
N ASP A 51 -0.64 -19.16 -11.20
CA ASP A 51 0.39 -19.73 -10.32
C ASP A 51 -0.28 -20.34 -9.08
N SER A 52 -0.05 -21.61 -8.81
CA SER A 52 -0.63 -22.32 -7.65
C SER A 52 -0.24 -21.72 -6.28
N ARG A 53 0.79 -20.87 -6.25
CA ARG A 53 1.24 -20.16 -5.05
C ARG A 53 0.53 -18.82 -4.86
N TYR A 54 -0.22 -18.34 -5.86
CA TYR A 54 -0.93 -17.07 -5.81
C TYR A 54 -2.43 -17.30 -5.66
N THR A 55 -3.03 -16.63 -4.68
CA THR A 55 -4.48 -16.65 -4.46
C THR A 55 -4.99 -15.22 -4.39
N PHE A 56 -5.91 -14.85 -5.27
CA PHE A 56 -6.62 -13.58 -5.19
C PHE A 56 -7.89 -13.69 -4.34
N LYS A 57 -8.12 -12.68 -3.50
CA LYS A 57 -9.33 -12.53 -2.71
C LYS A 57 -9.84 -11.10 -2.79
N GLN A 58 -10.95 -10.92 -3.49
CA GLN A 58 -11.59 -9.63 -3.54
C GLN A 58 -12.26 -9.31 -2.21
N GLY A 59 -11.88 -8.21 -1.58
CA GLY A 59 -12.43 -7.79 -0.29
C GLY A 59 -11.87 -6.47 0.22
N ASP A 60 -12.54 -5.90 1.22
CA ASP A 60 -12.15 -4.65 1.85
C ASP A 60 -11.36 -4.92 3.14
N ILE A 61 -10.22 -4.26 3.31
CA ILE A 61 -9.45 -4.34 4.56
C ILE A 61 -10.20 -3.70 5.75
N CYS A 62 -11.25 -2.92 5.50
CA CYS A 62 -12.15 -2.42 6.53
C CYS A 62 -13.15 -3.47 7.03
N ASP A 63 -13.35 -4.57 6.31
CA ASP A 63 -14.24 -5.65 6.73
C ASP A 63 -13.48 -6.59 7.67
N ALA A 64 -13.67 -6.37 8.98
CA ALA A 64 -12.99 -7.14 10.01
C ALA A 64 -13.32 -8.64 9.94
N ALA A 65 -14.54 -9.03 9.57
CA ALA A 65 -14.92 -10.43 9.47
C ALA A 65 -14.27 -11.10 8.26
N PHE A 66 -14.19 -10.38 7.13
CA PHE A 66 -13.46 -10.85 5.96
C PHE A 66 -11.97 -11.02 6.26
N VAL A 67 -11.30 -9.99 6.80
CA VAL A 67 -9.87 -10.03 7.13
C VAL A 67 -9.59 -11.16 8.12
N ASP A 68 -10.37 -11.28 9.19
CA ASP A 68 -10.26 -12.36 10.16
C ASP A 68 -10.41 -13.73 9.50
N GLY A 69 -11.39 -13.89 8.61
CA GLY A 69 -11.60 -15.11 7.84
C GLY A 69 -10.38 -15.47 7.01
N VAL A 70 -9.78 -14.53 6.28
CA VAL A 70 -8.58 -14.80 5.46
C VAL A 70 -7.38 -15.23 6.32
N LEU A 71 -7.16 -14.56 7.46
CA LEU A 71 -6.05 -14.90 8.35
C LEU A 71 -6.28 -16.25 9.06
N SER A 72 -7.54 -16.64 9.29
CA SER A 72 -7.89 -17.90 9.95
C SER A 72 -7.68 -19.17 9.12
N GLU A 73 -7.50 -19.05 7.80
CA GLU A 73 -7.37 -20.20 6.89
C GLU A 73 -6.08 -21.01 7.08
N GLY A 74 -5.09 -20.44 7.76
CA GLY A 74 -3.84 -21.12 8.05
C GLY A 74 -2.77 -20.14 8.51
N PRO A 75 -1.62 -20.65 9.01
CA PRO A 75 -0.53 -19.82 9.50
C PRO A 75 -0.11 -18.76 8.48
N VAL A 76 0.06 -17.52 8.94
CA VAL A 76 0.51 -16.38 8.14
C VAL A 76 1.85 -15.93 8.69
N ASP A 77 2.88 -15.87 7.84
CA ASP A 77 4.22 -15.45 8.22
C ASP A 77 4.39 -13.93 8.18
N ALA A 78 3.71 -13.27 7.25
CA ALA A 78 3.69 -11.81 7.19
C ALA A 78 2.42 -11.23 6.56
N VAL A 79 2.09 -10.00 6.96
CA VAL A 79 1.15 -9.11 6.27
C VAL A 79 1.92 -7.91 5.75
N VAL A 80 1.81 -7.62 4.45
CA VAL A 80 2.39 -6.44 3.79
C VAL A 80 1.24 -5.57 3.27
N ASN A 81 1.09 -4.38 3.86
CA ASN A 81 -0.06 -3.52 3.62
C ASN A 81 0.25 -2.43 2.58
N PHE A 82 -0.12 -2.65 1.30
CA PHE A 82 -0.10 -1.60 0.27
C PHE A 82 -1.46 -0.95 0.06
N ALA A 83 -2.55 -1.57 0.51
CA ALA A 83 -3.90 -1.05 0.32
C ALA A 83 -4.06 0.34 0.95
N ALA A 84 -4.36 1.31 0.11
CA ALA A 84 -4.59 2.70 0.50
C ALA A 84 -5.33 3.45 -0.60
N GLU A 85 -6.12 4.44 -0.20
CA GLU A 85 -6.46 5.55 -1.10
C GLU A 85 -5.27 6.53 -1.12
N SER A 86 -4.80 6.87 -2.33
CA SER A 86 -3.49 7.53 -2.52
C SER A 86 -3.48 8.77 -3.41
N HIS A 87 -4.63 9.18 -3.95
CA HIS A 87 -4.68 10.33 -4.85
C HIS A 87 -4.81 11.65 -4.09
N VAL A 88 -3.75 12.45 -4.04
CA VAL A 88 -3.69 13.72 -3.29
C VAL A 88 -4.87 14.64 -3.63
N ASP A 89 -5.11 14.96 -4.91
CA ASP A 89 -6.21 15.88 -5.27
C ASP A 89 -7.59 15.37 -4.85
N ARG A 90 -7.84 14.06 -4.97
CA ARG A 90 -9.11 13.46 -4.52
C ARG A 90 -9.27 13.57 -3.02
N SER A 91 -8.18 13.47 -2.26
CA SER A 91 -8.22 13.61 -0.79
C SER A 91 -8.64 15.01 -0.34
N ILE A 92 -8.36 16.03 -1.16
CA ILE A 92 -8.78 17.42 -0.91
C ILE A 92 -10.27 17.60 -1.23
N LEU A 93 -10.76 16.92 -2.27
CA LEU A 93 -12.18 16.96 -2.66
C LEU A 93 -13.07 16.19 -1.69
N ASP A 94 -12.64 15.00 -1.27
CA ASP A 94 -13.32 14.15 -0.30
C ASP A 94 -12.30 13.30 0.47
N SER A 95 -12.12 13.61 1.76
CA SER A 95 -11.18 12.92 2.64
C SER A 95 -11.79 11.68 3.32
N GLY A 96 -13.11 11.48 3.23
CA GLY A 96 -13.81 10.36 3.87
C GLY A 96 -13.24 8.99 3.49
N PRO A 97 -13.08 8.67 2.19
CA PRO A 97 -12.49 7.41 1.74
C PRO A 97 -11.06 7.18 2.25
N PHE A 98 -10.26 8.25 2.39
CA PHE A 98 -8.89 8.17 2.90
C PHE A 98 -8.86 7.83 4.38
N ILE A 99 -9.74 8.44 5.18
CA ILE A 99 -9.89 8.10 6.60
C ILE A 99 -10.33 6.63 6.74
N GLN A 100 -11.34 6.23 5.97
CA GLN A 100 -11.87 4.87 6.04
C GLN A 100 -10.80 3.83 5.67
N THR A 101 -10.21 3.91 4.48
CA THR A 101 -9.26 2.90 4.03
C THR A 101 -7.93 2.99 4.77
N ASN A 102 -7.34 4.18 4.87
CA ASN A 102 -5.95 4.30 5.36
C ASN A 102 -5.87 4.18 6.87
N ILE A 103 -6.87 4.66 7.62
CA ILE A 103 -6.87 4.61 9.09
C ILE A 103 -7.65 3.39 9.59
N VAL A 104 -8.95 3.29 9.26
CA VAL A 104 -9.79 2.19 9.77
C VAL A 104 -9.32 0.85 9.21
N GLY A 105 -9.01 0.78 7.91
CA GLY A 105 -8.46 -0.44 7.30
C GLY A 105 -7.14 -0.89 7.94
N THR A 106 -6.21 0.05 8.22
CA THR A 106 -4.97 -0.29 8.94
C THR A 106 -5.25 -0.79 10.35
N GLN A 107 -6.18 -0.16 11.07
CA GLN A 107 -6.56 -0.56 12.42
C GLN A 107 -7.13 -1.99 12.44
N VAL A 108 -8.02 -2.32 11.50
CA VAL A 108 -8.58 -3.67 11.34
C VAL A 108 -7.49 -4.71 11.06
N LEU A 109 -6.56 -4.40 10.14
CA LEU A 109 -5.43 -5.28 9.84
C LEU A 109 -4.52 -5.50 11.04
N LEU A 110 -4.24 -4.45 11.83
CA LEU A 110 -3.43 -4.54 13.03
C LEU A 110 -4.08 -5.44 14.10
N ASP A 111 -5.38 -5.28 14.32
CA ASP A 111 -6.15 -6.12 15.25
C ASP A 111 -6.15 -7.58 14.81
N ALA A 112 -6.43 -7.84 13.54
CA ALA A 112 -6.44 -9.19 13.00
C ALA A 112 -5.03 -9.82 13.05
N ALA A 113 -4.01 -9.11 12.59
CA ALA A 113 -2.63 -9.61 12.60
C ALA A 113 -2.15 -9.93 14.02
N ARG A 114 -2.51 -9.10 15.01
CA ARG A 114 -2.21 -9.37 16.42
C ARG A 114 -2.98 -10.57 16.95
N LYS A 115 -4.29 -10.67 16.66
CA LYS A 115 -5.14 -11.80 17.09
C LYS A 115 -4.60 -13.14 16.59
N HIS A 116 -4.10 -13.18 15.37
CA HIS A 116 -3.53 -14.37 14.72
C HIS A 116 -2.02 -14.51 14.91
N GLU A 117 -1.42 -13.72 15.81
CA GLU A 117 0.00 -13.78 16.16
C GLU A 117 0.95 -13.74 14.95
N VAL A 118 0.60 -12.92 13.94
CA VAL A 118 1.38 -12.81 12.71
C VAL A 118 2.81 -12.35 13.03
N PRO A 119 3.85 -13.12 12.66
CA PRO A 119 5.24 -12.84 13.05
C PRO A 119 5.83 -11.55 12.45
N ARG A 120 5.22 -11.01 11.40
CA ARG A 120 5.67 -9.77 10.74
C ARG A 120 4.52 -8.98 10.15
N TYR A 121 4.47 -7.68 10.46
CA TYR A 121 3.59 -6.73 9.78
C TYR A 121 4.42 -5.62 9.15
N VAL A 122 4.16 -5.30 7.87
CA VAL A 122 4.84 -4.22 7.16
C VAL A 122 3.81 -3.22 6.67
N GLN A 123 3.84 -2.03 7.24
CA GLN A 123 3.07 -0.88 6.78
C GLN A 123 3.86 -0.15 5.70
N VAL A 124 3.32 -0.10 4.48
CA VAL A 124 3.92 0.69 3.40
C VAL A 124 3.35 2.10 3.45
N SER A 125 4.20 3.07 3.71
CA SER A 125 3.88 4.49 3.87
C SER A 125 4.65 5.34 2.86
N THR A 126 4.65 6.65 3.04
CA THR A 126 5.15 7.64 2.07
C THR A 126 6.08 8.65 2.74
N ASP A 127 6.96 9.30 1.98
CA ASP A 127 7.76 10.43 2.44
C ASP A 127 6.92 11.70 2.66
N GLU A 128 5.75 11.83 2.03
CA GLU A 128 4.82 12.96 2.22
C GLU A 128 4.37 13.14 3.68
N VAL A 129 4.56 12.15 4.54
CA VAL A 129 4.30 12.24 5.99
C VAL A 129 5.20 13.26 6.69
N TYR A 130 6.38 13.56 6.11
CA TYR A 130 7.33 14.53 6.63
C TYR A 130 7.06 15.96 6.16
N GLY A 131 6.13 16.15 5.22
CA GLY A 131 5.86 17.45 4.62
C GLY A 131 6.88 17.80 3.52
N SER A 132 7.39 19.02 3.54
CA SER A 132 8.30 19.54 2.51
C SER A 132 9.64 19.94 3.10
N LEU A 133 10.72 19.74 2.33
CA LEU A 133 12.04 20.32 2.61
C LEU A 133 12.15 21.72 1.99
N GLY A 134 13.18 22.46 2.43
CA GLY A 134 13.68 23.62 1.69
C GLY A 134 14.58 23.20 0.52
N ASP A 135 15.46 24.09 0.10
CA ASP A 135 16.37 23.84 -1.04
C ASP A 135 17.44 22.77 -0.77
N GLU A 136 17.72 22.49 0.51
CA GLU A 136 18.75 21.54 0.95
C GLU A 136 18.22 20.57 2.01
N GLY A 137 18.93 19.46 2.18
CA GLY A 137 18.67 18.45 3.20
C GLY A 137 17.97 17.20 2.66
N PHE A 138 17.76 16.23 3.55
CA PHE A 138 17.03 15.00 3.29
C PHE A 138 16.30 14.58 4.57
N PHE A 139 15.20 13.84 4.41
CA PHE A 139 14.47 13.27 5.54
C PHE A 139 15.23 12.08 6.14
N THR A 140 15.12 11.94 7.46
CA THR A 140 15.51 10.74 8.22
C THR A 140 14.29 10.21 8.98
N GLU A 141 14.38 9.00 9.51
CA GLU A 141 13.32 8.39 10.33
C GLU A 141 12.99 9.20 11.60
N GLU A 142 13.92 10.03 12.08
CA GLU A 142 13.75 10.97 13.20
C GLU A 142 13.15 12.32 12.79
N THR A 143 12.97 12.57 11.49
CA THR A 143 12.33 13.81 11.02
C THR A 143 10.90 13.90 11.56
N PRO A 144 10.50 15.04 12.15
CA PRO A 144 9.12 15.24 12.61
C PRO A 144 8.10 15.03 11.48
N LEU A 145 7.00 14.37 11.81
CA LEU A 145 5.88 14.21 10.89
C LEU A 145 5.12 15.53 10.77
N ALA A 146 4.94 16.02 9.54
CA ALA A 146 4.29 17.29 9.23
C ALA A 146 3.46 17.17 7.94
N PRO A 147 2.45 16.29 7.89
CA PRO A 147 1.67 16.04 6.68
C PRO A 147 0.83 17.27 6.28
N ASN A 148 0.84 17.61 4.98
CA ASN A 148 0.16 18.80 4.43
C ASN A 148 -1.11 18.49 3.61
N SER A 149 -1.50 17.22 3.43
CA SER A 149 -2.70 16.82 2.70
C SER A 149 -3.55 15.83 3.49
N PRO A 150 -4.87 15.71 3.24
CA PRO A 150 -5.68 14.67 3.89
C PRO A 150 -5.16 13.26 3.62
N TYR A 151 -4.61 13.01 2.42
CA TYR A 151 -3.89 11.79 2.10
C TYR A 151 -2.71 11.56 3.05
N SER A 152 -1.73 12.46 3.11
CA SER A 152 -0.53 12.24 3.93
C SER A 152 -0.85 12.25 5.42
N ALA A 153 -1.86 13.01 5.86
CA ALA A 153 -2.35 12.97 7.23
C ALA A 153 -2.94 11.60 7.60
N SER A 154 -3.70 10.98 6.70
CA SER A 154 -4.24 9.63 6.91
C SER A 154 -3.15 8.55 6.93
N LYS A 155 -2.09 8.69 6.11
CA LYS A 155 -0.91 7.79 6.15
C LYS A 155 -0.10 7.98 7.44
N THR A 156 0.10 9.23 7.88
CA THR A 156 0.71 9.55 9.17
C THR A 156 -0.07 8.94 10.33
N ALA A 157 -1.41 9.00 10.32
CA ALA A 157 -2.23 8.36 11.34
C ALA A 157 -2.03 6.84 11.37
N ALA A 158 -1.98 6.18 10.20
CA ALA A 158 -1.69 4.76 10.09
C ALA A 158 -0.30 4.40 10.66
N ASP A 159 0.73 5.19 10.34
CA ASP A 159 2.08 5.02 10.91
C ASP A 159 2.07 5.09 12.45
N LEU A 160 1.35 6.08 12.99
CA LEU A 160 1.26 6.26 14.44
C LEU A 160 0.48 5.13 15.12
N LEU A 161 -0.52 4.54 14.46
CA LEU A 161 -1.21 3.33 14.93
C LEU A 161 -0.25 2.12 14.96
N VAL A 162 0.51 1.89 13.90
CA VAL A 162 1.49 0.78 13.89
C VAL A 162 2.52 0.97 15.00
N ARG A 163 3.05 2.19 15.14
CA ARG A 163 4.00 2.54 16.21
C ARG A 163 3.42 2.29 17.60
N SER A 164 2.16 2.68 17.84
CA SER A 164 1.52 2.46 19.14
C SER A 164 1.32 0.98 19.42
N TYR A 165 0.96 0.17 18.41
CA TYR A 165 0.83 -1.28 18.58
C TYR A 165 2.17 -1.94 18.90
N CYS A 166 3.26 -1.53 18.24
CA CYS A 166 4.61 -2.01 18.57
C CYS A 166 4.98 -1.69 20.02
N HIS A 167 4.71 -0.46 20.47
CA HIS A 167 5.03 -0.03 21.84
C HIS A 167 4.15 -0.72 22.91
N THR A 168 2.84 -0.80 22.67
CA THR A 168 1.87 -1.27 23.66
C THR A 168 1.79 -2.79 23.73
N PHE A 169 1.90 -3.48 22.60
CA PHE A 169 1.66 -4.92 22.51
C PHE A 169 2.91 -5.73 22.12
N ASN A 170 4.08 -5.09 22.01
CA ASN A 170 5.29 -5.70 21.45
C ASN A 170 5.03 -6.33 20.05
N PHE A 171 4.14 -5.69 19.28
CA PHE A 171 3.72 -6.16 17.97
C PHE A 171 4.88 -6.08 16.96
N PRO A 172 5.11 -7.10 16.11
CA PRO A 172 6.25 -7.13 15.18
C PRO A 172 6.01 -6.29 13.91
N GLY A 173 5.61 -5.03 14.09
CA GLY A 173 5.34 -4.07 13.03
C GLY A 173 6.60 -3.34 12.56
N ILE A 174 6.69 -3.12 11.25
CA ILE A 174 7.66 -2.24 10.57
C ILE A 174 6.88 -1.23 9.74
N ILE A 175 7.40 -0.01 9.65
CA ILE A 175 6.92 1.03 8.75
C ILE A 175 8.02 1.31 7.73
N THR A 176 7.68 1.36 6.45
CA THR A 176 8.57 1.81 5.38
C THR A 176 8.02 3.09 4.77
N ARG A 177 8.85 4.11 4.54
CA ARG A 177 8.44 5.36 3.88
C ARG A 177 9.30 5.57 2.65
N CYS A 178 8.72 5.34 1.47
CA CYS A 178 9.42 5.54 0.21
C CYS A 178 9.08 6.89 -0.41
N SER A 179 9.96 7.37 -1.29
CA SER A 179 9.67 8.47 -2.20
C SER A 179 8.86 8.00 -3.41
N ASN A 180 8.65 8.88 -4.40
CA ASN A 180 7.87 8.57 -5.60
C ASN A 180 8.41 7.37 -6.38
N ASN A 181 7.64 6.28 -6.40
CA ASN A 181 7.89 5.16 -7.29
C ASN A 181 7.53 5.49 -8.76
N TYR A 182 8.22 4.83 -9.68
CA TYR A 182 7.92 4.85 -11.11
C TYR A 182 8.27 3.49 -11.74
N GLY A 183 7.57 3.12 -12.82
CA GLY A 183 7.81 1.85 -13.51
C GLY A 183 6.58 1.23 -14.16
N PRO A 184 6.68 -0.03 -14.60
CA PRO A 184 5.57 -0.77 -15.20
C PRO A 184 4.34 -0.82 -14.30
N TYR A 185 3.15 -0.79 -14.91
CA TYR A 185 1.84 -0.81 -14.22
C TYR A 185 1.48 0.47 -13.45
N GLN A 186 2.27 1.54 -13.57
CA GLN A 186 1.87 2.86 -13.07
C GLN A 186 0.76 3.44 -13.95
N PHE A 187 -0.31 3.93 -13.32
CA PHE A 187 -1.47 4.49 -14.03
C PHE A 187 -1.08 5.66 -14.96
N PRO A 188 -1.73 5.79 -16.13
CA PRO A 188 -1.38 6.77 -17.16
C PRO A 188 -1.57 8.23 -16.75
N GLU A 189 -2.33 8.50 -15.68
CA GLU A 189 -2.52 9.85 -15.12
C GLU A 189 -1.29 10.38 -14.37
N LYS A 190 -0.35 9.50 -13.98
CA LYS A 190 0.86 9.90 -13.23
C LYS A 190 1.87 10.55 -14.17
N LEU A 191 2.72 11.41 -13.60
CA LEU A 191 3.62 12.30 -14.34
C LEU A 191 4.38 11.59 -15.48
N LEU A 192 5.15 10.55 -15.15
CA LEU A 192 6.00 9.86 -16.14
C LEU A 192 5.17 9.13 -17.22
N PRO A 193 4.19 8.26 -16.88
CA PRO A 193 3.30 7.66 -17.89
C PRO A 193 2.56 8.67 -18.77
N LEU A 194 2.05 9.76 -18.18
CA LEU A 194 1.34 10.82 -18.91
C LEU A 194 2.27 11.50 -19.92
N PHE A 195 3.48 11.85 -19.48
CA PHE A 195 4.46 12.53 -20.33
C PHE A 195 4.90 11.61 -21.46
N ILE A 196 5.25 10.37 -21.16
CA ILE A 196 5.70 9.40 -22.17
C ILE A 196 4.59 9.15 -23.20
N SER A 197 3.36 8.89 -22.76
CA SER A 197 2.24 8.62 -23.67
C SER A 197 1.86 9.83 -24.54
N ASN A 198 1.90 11.04 -23.98
CA ASN A 198 1.65 12.26 -24.77
C ASN A 198 2.77 12.51 -25.78
N LEU A 199 4.04 12.37 -25.40
CA LEU A 199 5.17 12.55 -26.32
C LEU A 199 5.15 11.52 -27.45
N MET A 200 4.83 10.26 -27.15
CA MET A 200 4.66 9.21 -28.17
C MET A 200 3.50 9.47 -29.13
N ALA A 201 2.50 10.26 -28.71
CA ALA A 201 1.33 10.61 -29.50
C ALA A 201 1.42 12.03 -30.11
N ASP A 202 2.60 12.67 -30.08
CA ASP A 202 2.81 14.07 -30.52
C ASP A 202 1.83 15.07 -29.89
N LYS A 203 1.46 14.84 -28.61
CA LYS A 203 0.57 15.70 -27.83
C LYS A 203 1.34 16.60 -26.86
N PRO A 204 0.81 17.78 -26.52
CA PRO A 204 1.39 18.64 -25.47
C PRO A 204 1.48 17.92 -24.12
N VAL A 205 2.53 18.23 -23.35
CA VAL A 205 2.71 17.77 -21.97
C VAL A 205 2.28 18.85 -20.98
N PRO A 206 1.40 18.55 -20.00
CA PRO A 206 1.00 19.54 -19.00
C PRO A 206 2.11 19.72 -17.95
N VAL A 207 2.43 20.97 -17.64
CA VAL A 207 3.32 21.33 -16.51
C VAL A 207 2.49 22.11 -15.49
N TYR A 208 2.26 21.50 -14.34
CA TYR A 208 1.52 22.11 -13.22
C TYR A 208 2.42 23.08 -12.44
N GLY A 209 1.83 24.12 -11.85
CA GLY A 209 2.55 25.06 -10.97
C GLY A 209 3.22 26.26 -11.67
N LYS A 210 2.65 26.74 -12.78
CA LYS A 210 2.97 28.08 -13.31
C LYS A 210 2.15 29.16 -12.63
#